data_AF-R6LPE1-F1
#
_entry.id   AF-R6LPE1-F1
#
_cell.length_a   1.000
_cell.length_b   1.000
_cell.length_c   1.000
_cell.angle_alpha   90.00
_cell.angle_beta   90.00
_cell.angle_gamma   90.00
#
_symmetry.space_group_name_H-M   'P 1'
#
loop_
_entity.id
_entity.type
_entity.pdbx_description
1 polymer ?
#
loop_
_entity_poly.entity_id
_entity_poly.type
_entity_poly.pdbx_seq_one_letter_code
_entity_poly.pdbx_strand_id
1 'polypeptide(L)'
;MAQRNNYQPDILSYLAEVVKQNTRAYAADFDYDAKRLWDSAQETDMEHRSFLWMSRPCGTWCVLEREVFLDDTNANCIWTHYADCPEGILAYRIVVEGIRDGKLAGKVIPIDYAKQVRRVMQSALPIVKIQYRDKNGSFCENSYHAFMNSTLPYEDGIHDIRYVPESEAELQHILMLEHRMEQKTKRSCRTKSTAPQR
;
A
#
# COMPACT_ATOMS: atom_id res chain seq x y z
N MET A 1 -2.66 20.65 20.90
CA MET A 1 -1.27 20.33 20.53
C MET A 1 -1.33 19.17 19.53
N ALA A 2 -1.48 19.46 18.23
CA ALA A 2 -1.93 18.47 17.24
C ALA A 2 -0.77 17.86 16.44
N GLN A 3 -0.77 16.52 16.32
CA GLN A 3 0.15 15.62 15.62
C GLN A 3 1.18 16.32 14.71
N ARG A 4 2.41 16.48 15.22
CA ARG A 4 3.54 17.03 14.47
C ARG A 4 4.23 16.00 13.58
N ASN A 5 3.80 14.74 13.63
CA ASN A 5 4.38 13.68 12.81
C ASN A 5 3.30 12.62 12.59
N ASN A 6 3.17 12.10 11.37
CA ASN A 6 2.31 10.96 11.03
C ASN A 6 2.76 9.64 11.70
N TYR A 7 3.66 9.74 12.66
CA TYR A 7 4.22 8.64 13.39
C TYR A 7 3.18 8.08 14.36
N GLN A 8 3.03 6.77 14.36
CA GLN A 8 2.22 6.01 15.29
C GLN A 8 3.14 5.06 16.06
N PRO A 9 3.16 5.13 17.41
CA PRO A 9 3.88 4.16 18.24
C PRO A 9 3.19 2.78 18.23
N ASP A 10 1.93 2.73 17.78
CA ASP A 10 1.13 1.52 17.68
C ASP A 10 0.22 1.63 16.44
N ILE A 11 0.73 1.19 15.28
CA ILE A 11 0.02 1.22 14.00
C ILE A 11 -1.26 0.38 14.10
N LEU A 12 -1.18 -0.82 14.67
CA LEU A 12 -2.29 -1.76 14.68
C LEU A 12 -3.45 -1.23 15.53
N SER A 13 -3.17 -0.69 16.71
CA SER A 13 -4.20 -0.06 17.55
C SER A 13 -4.83 1.16 16.87
N TYR A 14 -4.04 1.97 16.16
CA TYR A 14 -4.56 3.12 15.41
C TYR A 14 -5.52 2.68 14.30
N LEU A 15 -5.13 1.68 13.49
CA LEU A 15 -5.95 1.17 12.40
C LEU A 15 -7.19 0.43 12.90
N ALA A 16 -7.10 -0.31 14.02
CA ALA A 16 -8.24 -0.96 14.65
C ALA A 16 -9.34 0.05 15.03
N GLU A 17 -8.96 1.23 15.52
CA GLU A 17 -9.93 2.30 15.81
C GLU A 17 -10.54 2.87 14.53
N VAL A 18 -9.77 2.99 13.44
CA VAL A 18 -10.33 3.37 12.12
C VAL A 18 -11.36 2.34 11.64
N VAL A 19 -11.04 1.04 11.74
CA VAL A 19 -11.94 -0.06 11.37
C VAL A 19 -13.22 0.00 12.19
N LYS A 20 -13.12 0.16 13.52
CA LYS A 20 -14.28 0.29 14.41
C LYS A 20 -15.21 1.44 14.04
N GLN A 21 -14.66 2.54 13.52
CA GLN A 21 -15.43 3.73 13.16
C GLN A 21 -16.05 3.64 11.76
N ASN A 22 -15.36 3.02 10.80
CA ASN A 22 -15.71 3.11 9.37
C ASN A 22 -16.20 1.78 8.76
N THR A 23 -15.70 0.65 9.24
CA THR A 23 -16.00 -0.68 8.70
C THR A 23 -17.19 -1.31 9.42
N ARG A 24 -18.30 -1.57 8.70
CA ARG A 24 -19.56 -2.09 9.25
C ARG A 24 -19.72 -3.60 9.03
N ALA A 25 -19.23 -4.09 7.90
CA ALA A 25 -19.19 -5.50 7.55
C ALA A 25 -17.76 -5.93 7.28
N TYR A 26 -17.47 -7.22 7.46
CA TYR A 26 -16.15 -7.82 7.20
C TYR A 26 -15.00 -7.15 7.98
N ALA A 27 -15.26 -6.70 9.23
CA ALA A 27 -14.22 -6.13 10.08
C ALA A 27 -13.08 -7.13 10.39
N ALA A 28 -13.35 -8.44 10.29
CA ALA A 28 -12.36 -9.51 10.41
C ALA A 28 -11.30 -9.50 9.30
N ASP A 29 -11.53 -8.81 8.17
CA ASP A 29 -10.51 -8.62 7.13
C ASP A 29 -9.26 -7.95 7.70
N PHE A 30 -9.42 -7.09 8.72
CA PHE A 30 -8.33 -6.41 9.38
C PHE A 30 -7.34 -7.36 10.06
N ASP A 31 -7.75 -8.57 10.48
CA ASP A 31 -6.83 -9.54 11.09
C ASP A 31 -5.74 -9.99 10.09
N TYR A 32 -6.12 -10.13 8.81
CA TYR A 32 -5.17 -10.43 7.73
C TYR A 32 -4.24 -9.24 7.45
N ASP A 33 -4.78 -8.03 7.43
CA ASP A 33 -4.00 -6.81 7.25
C ASP A 33 -2.99 -6.62 8.39
N ALA A 34 -3.43 -6.81 9.63
CA ALA A 34 -2.61 -6.67 10.83
C ALA A 34 -1.47 -7.68 10.84
N LYS A 35 -1.75 -8.93 10.47
CA LYS A 35 -0.71 -9.97 10.31
C LYS A 35 0.30 -9.57 9.23
N ARG A 36 -0.17 -9.15 8.04
CA ARG A 36 0.71 -8.72 6.93
C ARG A 36 1.63 -7.57 7.35
N LEU A 37 1.09 -6.57 8.03
CA LEU A 37 1.86 -5.44 8.55
C LEU A 37 2.87 -5.88 9.62
N TRP A 38 2.48 -6.77 10.52
CA TRP A 38 3.35 -7.29 11.56
C TRP A 38 4.53 -8.08 10.98
N ASP A 39 4.26 -9.00 10.06
CA ASP A 39 5.27 -9.86 9.44
C ASP A 39 6.29 -9.01 8.66
N SER A 40 5.86 -7.91 8.04
CA SER A 40 6.75 -6.96 7.35
C SER A 40 7.80 -6.29 8.26
N ALA A 41 7.64 -6.35 9.58
CA ALA A 41 8.63 -5.78 10.49
C ALA A 41 10.01 -6.45 10.36
N GLN A 42 10.04 -7.71 9.91
CA GLN A 42 11.26 -8.51 9.72
C GLN A 42 11.92 -8.30 8.36
N GLU A 43 11.26 -7.59 7.44
CA GLU A 43 11.83 -7.28 6.14
C GLU A 43 12.98 -6.29 6.27
N THR A 44 14.04 -6.55 5.50
CA THR A 44 15.21 -5.65 5.45
C THR A 44 15.03 -4.55 4.42
N ASP A 45 14.33 -4.84 3.31
CA ASP A 45 14.02 -3.86 2.29
C ASP A 45 12.82 -3.02 2.67
N MET A 46 12.95 -1.70 2.55
CA MET A 46 11.85 -0.77 2.76
C MET A 46 10.72 -0.93 1.75
N GLU A 47 10.99 -1.48 0.55
CA GLU A 47 9.94 -1.74 -0.46
C GLU A 47 8.90 -2.75 0.04
N HIS A 48 9.28 -3.67 0.93
CA HIS A 48 8.37 -4.63 1.56
C HIS A 48 7.75 -4.13 2.87
N ARG A 49 8.06 -2.89 3.29
CA ARG A 49 7.58 -2.28 4.53
C ARG A 49 6.65 -1.09 4.30
N SER A 50 6.37 -0.78 3.04
CA SER A 50 5.46 0.29 2.63
C SER A 50 4.19 -0.27 2.00
N PHE A 51 3.05 0.12 2.55
CA PHE A 51 1.74 -0.40 2.16
C PHE A 51 0.77 0.73 1.87
N LEU A 52 -0.15 0.48 0.95
CA LEU A 52 -1.41 1.22 0.89
C LEU A 52 -2.49 0.40 1.57
N TRP A 53 -3.22 1.06 2.46
CA TRP A 53 -4.27 0.47 3.25
C TRP A 53 -5.55 1.28 3.13
N MET A 54 -6.69 0.60 3.03
CA MET A 54 -7.99 1.25 3.07
C MET A 54 -8.95 0.54 4.01
N SER A 55 -9.71 1.33 4.78
CA SER A 55 -10.94 0.89 5.41
C SER A 55 -12.12 1.35 4.58
N ARG A 56 -13.03 0.42 4.32
CA ARG A 56 -14.28 0.63 3.58
C ARG A 56 -15.45 0.22 4.49
N PRO A 57 -16.69 0.66 4.21
CA PRO A 57 -17.86 0.17 4.94
C PRO A 57 -18.01 -1.36 4.92
N CYS A 58 -17.50 -2.02 3.88
CA CYS A 58 -17.59 -3.46 3.62
C CYS A 58 -16.24 -4.20 3.66
N GLY A 59 -15.33 -3.81 4.54
CA GLY A 59 -14.09 -4.54 4.81
C GLY A 59 -12.86 -3.66 4.72
N THR A 60 -11.69 -4.29 4.68
CA THR A 60 -10.39 -3.60 4.57
C THR A 60 -9.58 -4.18 3.42
N TRP A 61 -8.49 -3.50 3.06
CA TRP A 61 -7.48 -4.02 2.13
C TRP A 61 -6.11 -3.46 2.51
N CYS A 62 -5.09 -4.32 2.54
CA CYS A 62 -3.69 -3.95 2.72
C CYS A 62 -2.85 -4.51 1.56
N VAL A 63 -2.28 -3.63 0.73
CA VAL A 63 -1.50 -3.99 -0.45
C VAL A 63 -0.13 -3.32 -0.43
N LEU A 64 0.89 -3.94 -1.05
CA LEU A 64 2.22 -3.34 -1.15
C LEU A 64 2.15 -2.08 -1.99
N GLU A 65 2.74 -0.98 -1.49
CA GLU A 65 2.68 0.30 -2.17
C GLU A 65 3.30 0.22 -3.57
N ARG A 66 4.47 -0.41 -3.67
CA ARG A 66 5.19 -0.54 -4.93
C ARG A 66 4.34 -1.22 -6.01
N GLU A 67 3.65 -2.30 -5.64
CA GLU A 67 2.86 -3.09 -6.59
C GLU A 67 1.61 -2.37 -7.07
N VAL A 68 1.05 -1.43 -6.29
CA VAL A 68 -0.07 -0.61 -6.77
C VAL A 68 0.27 0.20 -8.03
N PHE A 69 1.55 0.55 -8.22
CA PHE A 69 2.02 1.27 -9.42
C PHE A 69 2.53 0.35 -10.52
N LEU A 70 2.27 -0.95 -10.41
CA LEU A 70 2.51 -1.94 -11.46
C LEU A 70 1.18 -2.47 -11.97
N ASP A 71 0.93 -2.25 -13.25
CA ASP A 71 -0.32 -2.57 -13.93
C ASP A 71 -0.60 -4.08 -13.88
N ASP A 72 -1.87 -4.43 -13.76
CA ASP A 72 -2.39 -5.81 -13.67
C ASP A 72 -1.84 -6.67 -12.51
N THR A 73 -1.08 -6.10 -11.58
CA THR A 73 -0.81 -6.79 -10.30
C THR A 73 -2.08 -6.89 -9.47
N ASN A 74 -2.16 -7.90 -8.59
CA ASN A 74 -3.27 -8.02 -7.64
C ASN A 74 -3.41 -6.75 -6.78
N ALA A 75 -2.30 -6.16 -6.33
CA ALA A 75 -2.30 -4.90 -5.60
C ALA A 75 -2.93 -3.75 -6.39
N ASN A 76 -2.55 -3.58 -7.66
CA ASN A 76 -3.12 -2.56 -8.53
C ASN A 76 -4.62 -2.79 -8.79
N CYS A 77 -5.01 -4.02 -9.12
CA CYS A 77 -6.40 -4.40 -9.35
C CYS A 77 -7.27 -4.14 -8.11
N ILE A 78 -6.84 -4.57 -6.92
CA ILE A 78 -7.53 -4.28 -5.65
C ILE A 78 -7.65 -2.77 -5.43
N TRP A 79 -6.55 -2.04 -5.59
CA TRP A 79 -6.51 -0.62 -5.24
C TRP A 79 -7.34 0.24 -6.20
N THR A 80 -7.43 -0.14 -7.47
CA THR A 80 -8.17 0.60 -8.50
C THR A 80 -9.64 0.18 -8.63
N HIS A 81 -10.03 -0.98 -8.08
CA HIS A 81 -11.40 -1.51 -8.17
C HIS A 81 -12.49 -0.52 -7.72
N TYR A 82 -12.21 0.32 -6.73
CA TYR A 82 -13.18 1.26 -6.14
C TYR A 82 -13.06 2.69 -6.68
N ALA A 83 -12.36 2.90 -7.80
CA ALA A 83 -12.09 4.24 -8.34
C ALA A 83 -13.34 5.07 -8.68
N ASP A 84 -14.44 4.39 -9.01
CA ASP A 84 -15.73 5.00 -9.36
C ASP A 84 -16.72 5.05 -8.18
N CYS A 85 -16.38 4.47 -7.02
CA CYS A 85 -17.17 4.53 -5.79
C CYS A 85 -16.29 4.81 -4.54
N PRO A 86 -15.55 5.94 -4.51
CA PRO A 86 -14.62 6.25 -3.42
C PRO A 86 -15.31 6.67 -2.11
N GLU A 87 -16.63 6.87 -2.11
CA GLU A 87 -17.37 7.38 -0.96
C GLU A 87 -17.26 6.44 0.26
N GLY A 88 -16.91 7.00 1.42
CA GLY A 88 -16.75 6.24 2.67
C GLY A 88 -15.44 5.45 2.78
N ILE A 89 -14.53 5.56 1.80
CA ILE A 89 -13.21 4.94 1.87
C ILE A 89 -12.24 5.84 2.64
N LEU A 90 -11.66 5.31 3.72
CA LEU A 90 -10.55 5.94 4.44
C LEU A 90 -9.25 5.25 4.03
N ALA A 91 -8.40 5.96 3.28
CA ALA A 91 -7.15 5.42 2.77
C ALA A 91 -5.91 6.01 3.46
N TYR A 92 -4.89 5.18 3.63
CA TYR A 92 -3.66 5.53 4.30
C TYR A 92 -2.46 4.87 3.60
N ARG A 93 -1.33 5.56 3.56
CA ARG A 93 -0.03 4.95 3.35
C ARG A 93 0.58 4.59 4.69
N ILE A 94 1.01 3.34 4.84
CA ILE A 94 1.65 2.83 6.04
C ILE A 94 3.11 2.56 5.72
N VAL A 95 4.01 3.08 6.56
CA VAL A 95 5.44 2.76 6.51
C VAL A 95 5.82 2.14 7.84
N VAL A 96 6.11 0.84 7.84
CA VAL A 96 6.55 0.12 9.03
C VAL A 96 8.01 0.45 9.30
N GLU A 97 8.29 1.00 10.49
CA GLU A 97 9.67 1.28 10.92
C GLU A 97 10.24 0.13 11.74
N GLY A 98 9.38 -0.64 12.43
CA GLY A 98 9.75 -1.87 13.15
C GLY A 98 8.93 -2.07 14.42
N ILE A 99 9.39 -2.99 15.27
CA ILE A 99 8.76 -3.25 16.57
C ILE A 99 9.45 -2.41 17.64
N ARG A 100 8.68 -1.66 18.42
CA ARG A 100 9.13 -0.90 19.60
C ARG A 100 8.22 -1.19 20.77
N ASP A 101 8.79 -1.56 21.92
CA ASP A 101 8.03 -1.92 23.13
C ASP A 101 6.94 -2.97 22.87
N GLY A 102 7.24 -3.97 22.03
CA GLY A 102 6.30 -5.03 21.65
C GLY A 102 5.16 -4.58 20.73
N LYS A 103 5.21 -3.38 20.16
CA LYS A 103 4.19 -2.81 19.28
C LYS A 103 4.77 -2.46 17.91
N LEU A 104 3.94 -2.60 16.87
CA LEU A 104 4.32 -2.21 15.53
C LEU A 104 4.30 -0.69 15.40
N ALA A 105 5.47 -0.08 15.18
CA ALA A 105 5.66 1.35 15.11
C ALA A 105 6.06 1.80 13.70
N GLY A 106 5.66 3.02 13.33
CA GLY A 106 6.01 3.60 12.04
C GLY A 106 5.12 4.78 11.68
N LYS A 107 4.82 4.98 10.39
CA LYS A 107 4.04 6.11 9.90
C LYS A 107 2.71 5.65 9.33
N VAL A 108 1.65 6.37 9.66
CA VAL A 108 0.31 6.21 9.06
C VAL A 108 -0.09 7.56 8.46
N ILE A 109 -0.16 7.60 7.13
CA ILE A 109 -0.27 8.82 6.34
C ILE A 109 -1.61 8.86 5.62
N PRO A 110 -2.54 9.75 5.98
CA PRO A 110 -3.83 9.83 5.28
C PRO A 110 -3.65 10.18 3.80
N ILE A 111 -4.42 9.52 2.95
CA ILE A 111 -4.48 9.71 1.50
C ILE A 111 -5.90 10.14 1.10
N ASP A 112 -5.98 11.10 0.19
CA ASP A 112 -7.23 11.37 -0.54
C ASP A 112 -7.39 10.32 -1.64
N TYR A 113 -8.10 9.22 -1.32
CA TYR A 113 -8.25 8.05 -2.19
C TYR A 113 -8.78 8.44 -3.58
N ALA A 114 -9.86 9.25 -3.63
CA ALA A 114 -10.50 9.66 -4.88
C ALA A 114 -9.53 10.37 -5.83
N LYS A 115 -8.62 11.21 -5.30
CA LYS A 115 -7.58 11.85 -6.11
C LYS A 115 -6.43 10.91 -6.44
N GLN A 116 -6.02 10.08 -5.49
CA GLN A 116 -4.82 9.25 -5.62
C GLN A 116 -5.04 8.08 -6.58
N VAL A 117 -6.19 7.41 -6.52
CA VAL A 117 -6.50 6.29 -7.42
C VAL A 117 -6.50 6.70 -8.88
N ARG A 118 -6.97 7.93 -9.20
CA ARG A 118 -6.92 8.47 -10.57
C ARG A 118 -5.49 8.67 -11.07
N ARG A 119 -4.55 9.04 -10.19
CA ARG A 119 -3.13 9.14 -10.55
C ARG A 119 -2.50 7.76 -10.73
N VAL A 120 -2.80 6.81 -9.83
CA VAL A 120 -2.39 5.41 -9.96
C VAL A 120 -2.79 4.85 -11.32
N MET A 121 -4.06 4.97 -11.72
CA MET A 121 -4.57 4.50 -13.01
C MET A 121 -3.89 5.16 -14.22
N GLN A 122 -3.37 6.38 -14.07
CA GLN A 122 -2.70 7.12 -15.14
C GLN A 122 -1.21 6.83 -15.24
N SER A 123 -0.57 6.45 -14.13
CA SER A 123 0.89 6.34 -14.03
C SER A 123 1.41 4.92 -13.82
N ALA A 124 0.54 3.92 -13.59
CA ALA A 124 0.98 2.55 -13.38
C ALA A 124 1.77 2.04 -14.60
N LEU A 125 2.87 1.34 -14.34
CA LEU A 125 3.76 0.82 -15.37
C LEU A 125 3.45 -0.64 -15.67
N PRO A 126 3.56 -1.08 -16.94
CA PRO A 126 3.41 -2.50 -17.27
C PRO A 126 4.54 -3.33 -16.68
N ILE A 127 4.21 -4.56 -16.28
CA ILE A 127 5.18 -5.55 -15.84
C ILE A 127 5.79 -6.21 -17.08
N VAL A 128 7.12 -6.26 -17.17
CA VAL A 128 7.83 -6.91 -18.28
C VAL A 128 8.53 -8.18 -17.84
N LYS A 129 8.95 -8.22 -16.57
CA LYS A 129 9.74 -9.29 -15.98
C LYS A 129 9.18 -9.70 -14.64
N ILE A 130 9.49 -10.93 -14.26
CA ILE A 130 9.21 -11.47 -12.94
C ILE A 130 10.48 -12.12 -12.40
N GLN A 131 10.77 -11.84 -11.15
CA GLN A 131 11.86 -12.41 -10.38
C GLN A 131 11.26 -13.26 -9.27
N TYR A 132 11.82 -14.43 -9.00
CA TYR A 132 11.34 -15.33 -7.94
C TYR A 132 12.46 -16.28 -7.49
N ARG A 133 12.21 -17.00 -6.39
CA ARG A 133 13.02 -18.16 -6.00
C ARG A 133 12.26 -19.44 -6.30
N ASP A 134 12.96 -20.38 -6.94
CA ASP A 134 12.41 -21.71 -7.20
C ASP A 134 12.37 -22.56 -5.92
N LYS A 135 11.82 -23.77 -6.02
CA LYS A 135 11.76 -24.74 -4.91
C LYS A 135 13.11 -25.09 -4.26
N ASN A 136 14.23 -24.84 -4.95
CA ASN A 136 15.58 -25.07 -4.45
C ASN A 136 16.21 -23.79 -3.86
N GLY A 137 15.46 -22.68 -3.83
CA GLY A 137 15.93 -21.37 -3.39
C GLY A 137 16.78 -20.64 -4.43
N SER A 138 16.83 -21.11 -5.68
CA SER A 138 17.62 -20.51 -6.76
C SER A 138 16.90 -19.30 -7.35
N PHE A 139 17.63 -18.21 -7.51
CA PHE A 139 17.09 -17.00 -8.15
C PHE A 139 16.81 -17.25 -9.63
N CYS A 140 15.60 -16.89 -10.05
CA CYS A 140 15.11 -17.02 -11.41
C CYS A 140 14.57 -15.66 -11.89
N GLU A 141 14.83 -15.33 -13.15
CA GLU A 141 14.24 -14.18 -13.85
C GLU A 141 13.65 -14.65 -15.17
N ASN A 142 12.38 -14.31 -15.44
CA ASN A 142 11.70 -14.61 -16.69
C ASN A 142 10.94 -13.38 -17.19
N SER A 143 10.62 -13.36 -18.49
CA SER A 143 9.59 -12.42 -18.97
C SER A 143 8.27 -12.74 -18.26
N TYR A 144 7.54 -11.69 -17.87
CA TYR A 144 6.26 -11.85 -17.18
C TYR A 144 5.28 -12.69 -18.02
N HIS A 145 5.21 -12.41 -19.33
CA HIS A 145 4.38 -13.16 -20.27
C HIS A 145 4.72 -14.65 -20.32
N ALA A 146 6.00 -15.02 -20.40
CA ALA A 146 6.39 -16.43 -20.42
C ALA A 146 6.07 -17.14 -19.10
N PHE A 147 6.26 -16.45 -17.96
CA PHE A 147 5.93 -17.00 -16.66
C PHE A 147 4.44 -17.26 -16.52
N MET A 148 3.59 -16.28 -16.84
CA MET A 148 2.14 -16.40 -16.73
C MET A 148 1.54 -17.45 -17.69
N ASN A 149 2.17 -17.69 -18.83
CA ASN A 149 1.76 -18.73 -19.78
C ASN A 149 2.36 -20.12 -19.51
N SER A 150 3.07 -20.29 -18.40
CA SER A 150 3.65 -21.56 -17.98
C SER A 150 2.87 -22.21 -16.84
N THR A 151 3.31 -23.39 -16.40
CA THR A 151 2.78 -24.03 -15.18
C THR A 151 3.37 -23.46 -13.90
N LEU A 152 4.46 -22.68 -14.00
CA LEU A 152 5.20 -22.14 -12.85
C LEU A 152 4.34 -21.39 -11.83
N PRO A 153 3.37 -20.52 -12.22
CA PRO A 153 2.55 -19.80 -11.24
C PRO A 153 1.76 -20.71 -10.29
N TYR A 154 1.58 -21.98 -10.66
CA TYR A 154 0.83 -22.99 -9.91
C TYR A 154 1.75 -24.05 -9.27
N GLU A 155 3.08 -23.92 -9.42
CA GLU A 155 4.02 -24.85 -8.81
C GLU A 155 4.21 -24.52 -7.32
N ASP A 156 4.03 -25.55 -6.48
CA ASP A 156 4.36 -25.46 -5.08
C ASP A 156 5.86 -25.21 -4.89
N GLY A 157 6.20 -24.26 -4.03
CA GLY A 157 7.58 -23.93 -3.67
C GLY A 157 8.18 -22.74 -4.41
N ILE A 158 7.45 -22.09 -5.33
CA ILE A 158 7.83 -20.75 -5.79
C ILE A 158 7.52 -19.72 -4.71
N HIS A 159 8.50 -18.88 -4.39
CA HIS A 159 8.34 -17.80 -3.41
C HIS A 159 9.19 -16.57 -3.80
N ASP A 160 9.14 -15.52 -2.96
CA ASP A 160 9.82 -14.23 -3.18
C ASP A 160 9.53 -13.61 -4.55
N ILE A 161 8.28 -13.71 -5.01
CA ILE A 161 7.86 -13.18 -6.31
C ILE A 161 7.95 -11.65 -6.28
N ARG A 162 8.65 -11.10 -7.27
CA ARG A 162 8.83 -9.66 -7.47
C ARG A 162 8.53 -9.29 -8.92
N TYR A 163 7.55 -8.41 -9.11
CA TYR A 163 7.16 -7.87 -10.41
C TYR A 163 8.06 -6.71 -10.81
N VAL A 164 8.58 -6.74 -12.04
CA VAL A 164 9.61 -5.80 -12.51
C VAL A 164 9.13 -5.11 -13.80
N PRO A 165 9.02 -3.76 -13.82
CA PRO A 165 8.73 -2.99 -15.03
C PRO A 165 10.00 -2.84 -15.89
N GLU A 166 9.84 -2.25 -17.08
CA GLU A 166 10.99 -1.95 -17.96
C GLU A 166 12.01 -1.04 -17.27
N SER A 167 11.54 -0.09 -16.45
CA SER A 167 12.38 0.90 -15.76
C SER A 167 12.02 0.99 -14.27
N GLU A 168 12.85 0.39 -13.42
CA GLU A 168 12.76 0.58 -11.96
C GLU A 168 12.96 2.06 -11.57
N ALA A 169 13.80 2.79 -12.31
CA ALA A 169 14.02 4.21 -12.05
C ALA A 169 12.75 5.05 -12.27
N GLU A 170 11.95 4.70 -13.28
CA GLU A 170 10.66 5.35 -13.54
C GLU A 170 9.63 5.02 -12.45
N LEU A 171 9.57 3.77 -12.01
CA LEU A 171 8.72 3.37 -10.87
C LEU A 171 9.08 4.15 -9.60
N GLN A 172 10.38 4.24 -9.28
CA GLN A 172 10.84 5.02 -8.13
C GLN A 172 10.54 6.51 -8.28
N HIS A 173 10.59 7.05 -9.50
CA HIS A 173 10.20 8.44 -9.77
C HIS A 173 8.71 8.67 -9.47
N ILE A 174 7.83 7.77 -9.90
CA ILE A 174 6.38 7.83 -9.65
C ILE A 174 6.09 7.79 -8.14
N LEU A 175 6.67 6.81 -7.42
CA LEU A 175 6.51 6.69 -5.97
C LEU A 175 6.95 7.96 -5.24
N MET A 176 8.09 8.53 -5.62
CA MET A 176 8.58 9.79 -5.06
C MET A 176 7.61 10.96 -5.32
N LEU A 177 7.01 11.05 -6.52
CA LEU A 177 6.03 12.09 -6.83
C LEU A 177 4.77 11.94 -5.96
N GLU A 178 4.29 10.72 -5.75
CA GLU A 178 3.14 10.46 -4.89
C GLU A 178 3.42 10.83 -3.43
N HIS A 179 4.58 10.45 -2.89
CA HIS A 179 4.98 10.85 -1.53
C HIS A 179 5.07 12.37 -1.37
N ARG A 180 5.43 13.11 -2.42
CA ARG A 180 5.42 14.58 -2.42
C ARG A 180 4.01 15.15 -2.44
N MET A 181 3.08 14.53 -3.17
CA MET A 181 1.68 14.97 -3.24
C MET A 181 0.99 14.84 -1.88
N GLU A 182 1.24 13.76 -1.13
CA GLU A 182 0.75 13.56 0.23
C GLU A 182 1.15 14.70 1.18
N GLN A 183 2.37 15.23 1.03
CA GLN A 183 2.86 16.34 1.84
C GLN A 183 2.21 17.68 1.47
N LYS A 184 1.83 17.87 0.20
CA LYS A 184 1.19 19.11 -0.30
C LYS A 184 -0.27 19.20 0.14
N THR A 185 -1.02 18.11 0.09
CA THR A 185 -2.42 18.07 0.56
C THR A 185 -2.54 18.54 2.01
N LYS A 186 -1.56 18.19 2.87
CA LYS A 186 -1.48 18.68 4.26
C LYS A 186 -1.30 20.19 4.40
N ARG A 187 -0.55 20.83 3.49
CA ARG A 187 -0.33 22.29 3.54
C ARG A 187 -1.56 23.08 3.09
N SER A 188 -2.32 22.54 2.14
CA SER A 188 -3.55 23.17 1.64
C SER A 188 -4.72 23.09 2.63
N CYS A 189 -4.89 21.98 3.38
CA CYS A 189 -5.93 21.90 4.42
C CYS A 189 -5.74 22.91 5.56
N ARG A 190 -4.51 23.37 5.81
CA ARG A 190 -4.24 24.43 6.82
C ARG A 190 -4.66 25.82 6.39
N THR A 191 -4.84 26.09 5.09
CA THR A 191 -5.11 27.44 4.58
C THR A 191 -6.60 27.77 4.43
N LYS A 192 -7.51 26.82 4.70
CA LYS A 192 -8.97 27.03 4.58
C LYS A 192 -9.71 27.23 5.92
N SER A 193 -9.00 27.49 7.01
CA SER A 193 -9.61 27.99 8.26
C SER A 193 -9.46 29.51 8.32
N THR A 194 -10.33 30.22 7.61
CA THR A 194 -10.55 31.65 7.84
C THR A 194 -11.80 31.78 8.70
N ALA A 195 -11.62 32.29 9.91
CA ALA A 195 -12.66 32.47 10.92
C ALA A 195 -13.82 33.35 10.41
N PRO A 196 -15.07 33.17 10.91
CA PRO A 196 -16.15 34.08 10.61
C PRO A 196 -15.82 35.47 11.19
N GLN A 197 -15.83 36.48 10.32
CA GLN A 197 -15.85 37.88 10.77
C GLN A 197 -17.24 38.20 11.34
N ARG A 198 -17.22 39.03 12.38
CA ARG A 198 -18.28 39.40 13.33
C ARG A 198 -19.63 39.77 12.70
#